data_AF-A0A831P7A6-F1
#
_entry.id   AF-A0A831P7A6-F1
#
_cell.length_a   1.000
_cell.length_b   1.000
_cell.length_c   1.000
_cell.angle_alpha   90.00
_cell.angle_beta   90.00
_cell.angle_gamma   90.00
#
_symmetry.space_group_name_H-M   'P 1'
#
loop_
_entity.id
_entity.type
_entity.pdbx_description
1 polymer ?
#
loop_
_entity_poly.entity_id
_entity_poly.type
_entity_poly.pdbx_seq_one_letter_code
_entity_poly.pdbx_strand_id
1 'polypeptide(L)'
;MTRSELGVLPSGHLHWFPAEDAGDADRETGEASIADAFSRGIAEGLIALAAKEYAADLSPVLGYWRAFTCRYLAERCQMTPADPARPDPIGALDEPQTGSLLEGVPPMRGAEYLSPQVLNGIWSWLDDQVC
;
A
#
# COMPACT_ATOMS: atom_id res chain seq x y z
N MET A 1 -10.44 21.60 -3.03
CA MET A 1 -10.16 20.65 -1.94
C MET A 1 -9.27 19.55 -2.49
N THR A 2 -7.97 19.65 -2.30
CA THR A 2 -7.02 18.56 -2.61
C THR A 2 -7.18 17.50 -1.53
N ARG A 3 -7.55 16.27 -1.88
CA ARG A 3 -7.60 15.13 -0.94
C ARG A 3 -6.21 14.53 -0.84
N SER A 4 -5.81 14.06 0.34
CA SER A 4 -4.53 13.35 0.48
C SER A 4 -4.53 12.08 -0.37
N GLU A 5 -3.43 11.81 -1.07
CA GLU A 5 -3.32 10.71 -2.01
C GLU A 5 -2.00 9.93 -1.83
N LEU A 6 -2.01 8.65 -2.23
CA LEU A 6 -0.78 7.86 -2.35
C LEU A 6 -0.35 7.86 -3.81
N GLY A 7 0.95 7.95 -4.08
CA GLY A 7 1.48 7.85 -5.43
C GLY A 7 2.84 7.19 -5.47
N VAL A 8 3.39 7.09 -6.68
CA VAL A 8 4.67 6.42 -6.94
C VAL A 8 5.68 7.46 -7.38
N LEU A 9 6.87 7.44 -6.79
CA LEU A 9 7.97 8.29 -7.20
C LEU A 9 8.73 7.67 -8.39
N PRO A 10 9.50 8.46 -9.16
CA PRO A 10 10.35 7.94 -10.24
C PRO A 10 11.35 6.87 -9.78
N SER A 11 11.66 6.81 -8.48
CA SER A 11 12.50 5.75 -7.89
C SER A 11 11.79 4.41 -7.72
N GLY A 12 10.48 4.32 -7.99
CA GLY A 12 9.64 3.15 -7.76
C GLY A 12 9.14 2.98 -6.32
N HIS A 13 9.32 3.99 -5.46
CA HIS A 13 8.84 3.94 -4.07
C HIS A 13 7.49 4.62 -3.93
N LEU A 14 6.70 4.15 -2.97
CA LEU A 14 5.45 4.80 -2.59
C LEU A 14 5.70 6.06 -1.78
N HIS A 15 4.87 7.06 -2.00
CA HIS A 15 4.92 8.33 -1.29
C HIS A 15 3.52 8.83 -0.97
N TRP A 16 3.35 9.31 0.26
CA TRP A 16 2.13 9.94 0.74
C TRP A 16 2.17 11.43 0.42
N PHE A 17 1.21 11.90 -0.38
CA PHE A 17 1.02 13.31 -0.70
C PHE A 17 -0.09 13.87 0.19
N PRO A 18 0.26 14.59 1.28
CA PRO A 18 -0.74 15.18 2.16
C PRO A 18 -1.49 16.31 1.44
N ALA A 19 -2.78 16.45 1.73
CA ALA A 19 -3.56 17.62 1.34
C ALA A 19 -2.95 18.92 1.90
N GLU A 20 -2.85 19.97 1.08
CA GLU A 20 -2.23 21.24 1.47
C GLU A 20 -3.08 22.05 2.50
N ASP A 21 -4.29 21.61 2.82
CA ASP A 21 -5.23 22.32 3.70
C ASP A 21 -6.03 21.36 4.60
N ALA A 22 -5.33 20.47 5.30
CA ALA A 22 -5.94 19.69 6.38
C ALA A 22 -6.14 20.58 7.62
N GLY A 23 -7.04 21.57 7.52
CA GLY A 23 -7.61 22.22 8.68
C GLY A 23 -8.30 21.18 9.58
N ASP A 24 -8.24 21.40 10.89
CA ASP A 24 -8.64 20.51 12.01
C ASP A 24 -10.11 20.00 11.98
N ALA A 25 -10.86 20.25 10.91
CA ALA A 25 -12.31 20.13 10.83
C ALA A 25 -12.85 18.85 10.18
N ASP A 26 -12.01 17.97 9.62
CA ASP A 26 -12.47 16.70 9.06
C ASP A 26 -11.96 15.52 9.91
N ARG A 27 -12.45 15.47 11.15
CA ARG A 27 -12.37 14.28 12.01
C ARG A 27 -13.54 13.36 11.69
N GLU A 28 -13.70 12.98 10.42
CA GLU A 28 -14.42 11.75 10.11
C GLU A 28 -13.52 10.59 10.53
N THR A 29 -13.96 9.86 11.56
CA THR A 29 -13.20 8.94 12.44
C THR A 29 -12.41 7.83 11.74
N GLY A 30 -12.45 7.73 10.40
CA GLY A 30 -11.75 6.73 9.60
C GLY A 30 -10.69 7.24 8.61
N GLU A 31 -10.70 8.51 8.17
CA GLU A 31 -9.71 9.06 7.22
C GLU A 31 -8.55 9.76 7.94
N ALA A 32 -8.83 10.49 9.02
CA ALA A 32 -7.81 11.10 9.87
C ALA A 32 -6.81 10.05 10.43
N SER A 33 -7.29 8.83 10.70
CA SER A 33 -6.47 7.72 11.20
C SER A 33 -5.50 7.18 10.14
N ILE A 34 -5.88 7.18 8.86
CA ILE A 34 -5.04 6.67 7.77
C ILE A 34 -3.94 7.67 7.43
N ALA A 35 -4.30 8.97 7.36
CA ALA A 35 -3.32 10.02 7.15
C ALA A 35 -2.28 10.08 8.28
N ASP A 36 -2.70 9.89 9.54
CA ASP A 36 -1.79 9.77 10.69
C ASP A 36 -0.85 8.57 10.54
N ALA A 37 -1.35 7.39 10.16
CA ALA A 37 -0.52 6.22 9.93
C ALA A 37 0.51 6.44 8.80
N PHE A 38 0.11 7.05 7.68
CA PHE A 38 1.05 7.40 6.60
C PHE A 38 2.07 8.48 7.00
N SER A 39 1.74 9.34 7.96
CA SER A 39 2.69 10.31 8.50
C SER A 39 3.80 9.67 9.35
N ARG A 40 3.52 8.50 9.96
CA ARG A 40 4.49 7.70 10.72
C ARG A 40 5.37 6.85 9.82
N GLY A 41 4.80 6.34 8.73
CA GLY A 41 5.55 5.63 7.70
C GLY A 41 4.65 5.01 6.64
N ILE A 42 5.22 4.76 5.46
CA ILE A 42 4.49 4.16 4.34
C ILE A 42 4.02 2.73 4.69
N ALA A 43 4.86 1.90 5.31
CA ALA A 43 4.49 0.54 5.68
C ALA A 43 3.35 0.52 6.72
N GLU A 44 3.46 1.34 7.77
CA GLU A 44 2.40 1.49 8.79
C GLU A 44 1.09 1.96 8.17
N GLY A 45 1.15 2.95 7.26
CA GLY A 45 -0.01 3.41 6.50
C GLY A 45 -0.66 2.33 5.64
N LEU A 46 0.13 1.52 4.91
CA LEU A 46 -0.38 0.41 4.10
C LEU A 46 -1.05 -0.67 4.97
N ILE A 47 -0.44 -1.03 6.11
CA ILE A 47 -1.00 -2.03 7.04
C ILE A 47 -2.31 -1.51 7.64
N ALA A 48 -2.34 -0.26 8.11
CA ALA A 48 -3.55 0.37 8.63
C ALA A 48 -4.66 0.44 7.56
N LEU A 49 -4.27 0.72 6.30
CA LEU A 49 -5.18 0.74 5.16
C LEU A 49 -5.76 -0.65 4.87
N ALA A 50 -4.95 -1.71 4.92
CA ALA A 50 -5.37 -3.10 4.77
C ALA A 50 -6.30 -3.56 5.91
N ALA A 51 -6.07 -3.09 7.13
CA ALA A 51 -6.89 -3.39 8.30
C ALA A 51 -8.27 -2.68 8.29
N LYS A 52 -8.49 -1.70 7.40
CA LYS A 52 -9.76 -0.99 7.32
C LYS A 52 -10.88 -1.91 6.82
N GLU A 53 -11.90 -2.12 7.66
CA GLU A 53 -13.06 -2.98 7.35
C GLU A 53 -13.98 -2.37 6.29
N TYR A 54 -14.26 -1.06 6.39
CA TYR A 54 -15.14 -0.35 5.46
C TYR A 54 -14.33 0.40 4.40
N ALA A 55 -14.27 -0.17 3.19
CA ALA A 55 -13.52 0.38 2.06
C ALA A 55 -14.37 1.22 1.09
N ALA A 56 -15.68 1.35 1.33
CA ALA A 56 -16.62 2.03 0.42
C ALA A 56 -16.29 3.52 0.21
N ASP A 57 -15.70 4.17 1.21
CA ASP A 57 -15.33 5.59 1.18
C ASP A 57 -13.90 5.85 0.67
N LEU A 58 -13.13 4.79 0.40
CA LEU A 58 -11.76 4.93 -0.09
C LEU A 58 -11.74 5.46 -1.52
N SER A 59 -10.80 6.36 -1.80
CA SER A 59 -10.49 6.73 -3.18
C SER A 59 -10.02 5.49 -3.96
N PRO A 60 -10.17 5.47 -5.30
CA PRO A 60 -9.72 4.35 -6.13
C PRO A 60 -8.25 3.99 -5.88
N VAL A 61 -7.40 4.99 -5.65
CA VAL A 61 -5.98 4.84 -5.36
C VAL A 61 -5.74 4.11 -4.04
N LEU A 62 -6.42 4.54 -2.97
CA LEU A 62 -6.33 3.85 -1.68
C LEU A 62 -6.95 2.46 -1.75
N GLY A 63 -8.02 2.27 -2.50
CA GLY A 63 -8.62 0.95 -2.75
C GLY A 63 -7.64 -0.01 -3.44
N TYR A 64 -6.90 0.47 -4.44
CA TYR A 64 -5.87 -0.30 -5.14
C TYR A 64 -4.76 -0.75 -4.20
N TRP A 65 -4.16 0.19 -3.46
CA TRP A 65 -3.06 -0.13 -2.53
C TRP A 65 -3.51 -0.94 -1.32
N ARG A 66 -4.77 -0.77 -0.88
CA ARG A 66 -5.40 -1.67 0.09
C ARG A 66 -5.45 -3.10 -0.44
N ALA A 67 -5.96 -3.30 -1.65
CA ALA A 67 -6.08 -4.63 -2.25
C ALA A 67 -4.71 -5.30 -2.44
N PHE A 68 -3.70 -4.53 -2.91
CA PHE A 68 -2.31 -4.97 -2.99
C PHE A 68 -1.79 -5.44 -1.63
N THR A 69 -1.98 -4.64 -0.58
CA THR A 69 -1.49 -4.96 0.77
C THR A 69 -2.25 -6.12 1.41
N CYS A 70 -3.57 -6.22 1.21
CA CYS A 70 -4.36 -7.35 1.68
C CYS A 70 -3.87 -8.66 1.04
N ARG A 71 -3.50 -8.64 -0.24
CA ARG A 71 -2.91 -9.79 -0.92
C ARG A 71 -1.57 -10.18 -0.29
N TYR A 72 -0.67 -9.21 -0.06
CA TYR A 72 0.59 -9.42 0.64
C TYR A 72 0.40 -10.10 1.98
N LEU A 73 -0.46 -9.53 2.83
CA LEU A 73 -0.74 -10.09 4.15
C LEU A 73 -1.35 -11.49 4.06
N ALA A 74 -2.24 -11.73 3.10
CA ALA A 74 -2.84 -13.05 2.92
C ALA A 74 -1.78 -14.11 2.55
N GLU A 75 -0.86 -13.80 1.64
CA GLU A 75 0.23 -14.71 1.26
C GLU A 75 1.20 -14.92 2.43
N ARG A 76 1.60 -13.83 3.12
CA ARG A 76 2.52 -13.89 4.26
C ARG A 76 1.95 -14.67 5.46
N CYS A 77 0.67 -14.52 5.75
CA CYS A 77 -0.02 -15.25 6.82
C CYS A 77 -0.18 -16.75 6.52
N GLN A 78 -0.17 -17.15 5.24
CA GLN A 78 -0.22 -18.55 4.84
C GLN A 78 1.16 -19.23 4.90
N MET A 79 2.24 -18.44 4.89
CA MET A 79 3.59 -18.97 5.06
C MET A 79 3.78 -19.48 6.48
N THR A 80 4.06 -20.78 6.60
CA THR A 80 4.58 -21.36 7.84
C THR A 80 6.10 -21.20 7.82
N PRO A 81 6.68 -20.31 8.64
CA PRO A 81 8.13 -20.12 8.64
C PRO A 81 8.81 -21.41 9.11
N ALA A 82 9.92 -21.77 8.46
CA ALA A 82 10.72 -22.92 8.89
C ALA A 82 11.39 -22.66 10.25
N ASP A 83 11.73 -21.40 10.52
CA ASP A 83 12.27 -20.92 11.79
C ASP A 83 11.44 -19.71 12.30
N PRO A 84 10.83 -19.78 13.49
CA PRO A 84 10.00 -18.69 14.01
C PRO A 84 10.81 -17.44 14.43
N ALA A 85 12.12 -17.56 14.63
CA ALA A 85 13.02 -16.45 14.92
C ALA A 85 13.57 -15.79 13.64
N ARG A 86 13.46 -16.46 12.48
CA ARG A 86 13.80 -15.88 11.18
C ARG A 86 12.79 -16.31 10.12
N PRO A 87 11.74 -15.51 9.91
CA PRO A 87 10.78 -15.82 8.85
C PRO A 87 11.45 -15.87 7.49
N ASP A 88 11.05 -16.86 6.68
CA ASP A 88 11.44 -16.95 5.28
C ASP A 88 10.89 -15.75 4.49
N PRO A 89 11.65 -15.20 3.54
CA PRO A 89 11.19 -14.07 2.73
C PRO A 89 10.02 -14.50 1.84
N ILE A 90 9.10 -13.58 1.59
CA ILE A 90 7.99 -13.84 0.67
C ILE A 90 8.48 -14.08 -0.76
N GLY A 91 7.78 -14.94 -1.49
CA GLY A 91 8.02 -15.15 -2.92
C GLY A 91 7.70 -13.88 -3.73
N ALA A 92 8.43 -13.70 -4.83
CA ALA A 92 8.14 -12.65 -5.80
C ALA A 92 6.77 -12.87 -6.48
N LEU A 93 6.11 -11.79 -6.84
CA LEU A 93 4.90 -11.81 -7.66
C LEU A 93 5.23 -12.34 -9.05
N ASP A 94 4.51 -13.37 -9.49
CA ASP A 94 4.68 -13.96 -10.81
C ASP A 94 4.03 -13.12 -11.94
N GLU A 95 4.33 -13.47 -13.19
CA GLU A 95 3.94 -12.69 -14.37
C GLU A 95 2.42 -12.42 -14.46
N PRO A 96 1.51 -13.41 -14.32
CA PRO A 96 0.09 -13.12 -14.34
C PRO A 96 -0.38 -12.28 -13.14
N GLN A 97 0.24 -12.42 -11.97
CA GLN A 97 -0.09 -11.60 -10.80
C GLN A 97 0.27 -10.12 -11.04
N THR A 98 1.48 -9.85 -11.51
CA THR A 98 1.92 -8.49 -11.83
C THR A 98 1.14 -7.90 -12.99
N GLY A 99 0.81 -8.70 -14.01
CA GLY A 99 -0.06 -8.29 -15.12
C GLY A 99 -1.42 -7.80 -14.63
N SER A 100 -2.13 -8.63 -13.85
CA SER A 100 -3.44 -8.24 -13.28
C SER A 100 -3.37 -7.01 -12.38
N LEU A 101 -2.27 -6.84 -11.62
CA LEU A 101 -2.07 -5.65 -10.79
C LEU A 101 -1.85 -4.39 -11.63
N LEU A 102 -1.14 -4.47 -12.75
CA LEU A 102 -0.91 -3.32 -13.63
C LEU A 102 -2.18 -2.91 -14.38
N GLU A 103 -2.99 -3.87 -14.81
CA GLU A 103 -4.27 -3.60 -15.46
C GLU A 103 -5.27 -2.90 -14.53
N GLY A 104 -5.16 -3.15 -13.21
CA GLY A 104 -6.02 -2.55 -12.19
C GLY A 104 -5.57 -1.17 -11.69
N VAL A 105 -4.47 -0.61 -12.20
CA VAL A 105 -3.91 0.66 -11.70
C VAL A 105 -4.88 1.82 -11.99
N PRO A 106 -5.39 2.52 -10.95
CA PRO A 106 -6.20 3.71 -11.14
C PRO A 106 -5.33 4.90 -11.57
N PRO A 107 -5.91 5.95 -12.17
CA PRO A 107 -5.19 7.19 -12.42
C PRO A 107 -4.70 7.78 -11.09
N MET A 108 -3.38 7.86 -10.93
CA MET A 108 -2.72 8.39 -9.74
C MET A 108 -1.38 9.04 -10.12
N ARG A 109 -0.85 9.84 -9.20
CA ARG A 109 0.46 10.46 -9.39
C ARG A 109 1.56 9.40 -9.53
N GLY A 110 2.28 9.45 -10.65
CA GLY A 110 3.39 8.54 -10.94
C GLY A 110 2.97 7.12 -11.32
N ALA A 111 1.71 6.91 -11.72
CA ALA A 111 1.25 5.62 -12.24
C ALA A 111 2.12 5.11 -13.40
N GLU A 112 2.70 6.00 -14.21
CA GLU A 112 3.60 5.67 -15.31
C GLU A 112 4.91 5.00 -14.88
N TYR A 113 5.29 5.09 -13.60
CA TYR A 113 6.46 4.43 -13.05
C TYR A 113 6.17 3.00 -12.58
N LEU A 114 4.91 2.57 -12.58
CA LEU A 114 4.59 1.19 -12.24
C LEU A 114 4.96 0.23 -13.37
N SER A 115 5.67 -0.83 -12.98
CA SER A 115 6.05 -1.95 -13.82
C SER A 115 6.04 -3.23 -12.98
N PRO A 116 6.15 -4.43 -13.61
CA PRO A 116 6.26 -5.68 -12.86
C PRO A 116 7.44 -5.68 -11.88
N GLN A 117 8.55 -5.03 -12.25
CA GLN A 117 9.74 -4.92 -11.41
C GLN A 117 9.49 -3.99 -10.22
N VAL A 118 8.80 -2.87 -10.43
CA VAL A 118 8.47 -1.93 -9.34
C VAL A 118 7.47 -2.55 -8.37
N LEU A 119 6.43 -3.24 -8.86
CA LEU A 119 5.48 -3.94 -7.99
C LEU A 119 6.17 -5.01 -7.13
N ASN A 120 7.08 -5.79 -7.72
CA ASN A 120 7.90 -6.74 -6.97
C ASN A 120 8.83 -6.05 -5.96
N GLY A 121 9.43 -4.92 -6.34
CA GLY A 121 10.25 -4.11 -5.44
C GLY A 121 9.47 -3.62 -4.22
N ILE A 122 8.26 -3.10 -4.43
CA ILE A 122 7.36 -2.67 -3.35
C ILE A 122 6.94 -3.86 -2.49
N TRP A 123 6.65 -5.01 -3.10
CA TRP A 123 6.29 -6.25 -2.41
C TRP A 123 7.40 -6.75 -1.47
N SER A 124 8.62 -6.88 -1.98
CA SER A 124 9.77 -7.30 -1.18
C SER A 124 10.18 -6.25 -0.13
N TRP A 125 10.08 -4.97 -0.48
CA TRP A 125 10.33 -3.88 0.48
C TRP A 125 9.32 -3.92 1.63
N LEU A 126 8.04 -4.16 1.36
CA LEU A 126 7.03 -4.28 2.41
C LEU A 126 7.31 -5.47 3.34
N ASP A 127 7.81 -6.58 2.79
CA ASP A 127 8.21 -7.75 3.57
C ASP A 127 9.35 -7.48 4.56
N ASP A 128 10.36 -6.72 4.12
CA ASP A 128 11.47 -6.25 4.95
C ASP A 128 11.02 -5.30 6.08
N GLN A 129 9.92 -4.55 5.89
CA GLN A 129 9.40 -3.67 6.93
C GLN A 129 8.55 -4.41 7.99
N VAL A 130 8.06 -5.62 7.67
CA VAL A 130 7.18 -6.40 8.56
C VAL A 130 7.93 -7.51 9.30
N CYS A 131 9.06 -7.99 8.77
CA CYS A 131 9.88 -9.08 9.31
C CYS A 131 11.14 -8.59 10.04
#